data_AF-A0A0K1EGN5-F1
#
_entry.id   AF-A0A0K1EGN5-F1
#
_cell.length_a   1.000
_cell.length_b   1.000
_cell.length_c   1.000
_cell.angle_alpha   90.00
_cell.angle_beta   90.00
_cell.angle_gamma   90.00
#
_symmetry.space_group_name_H-M   'P 1'
#
loop_
_entity.id
_entity.type
_entity.pdbx_description
1 polymer ?
#
loop_
_entity_poly.entity_id
_entity_poly.type
_entity_poly.pdbx_seq_one_letter_code
_entity_poly.pdbx_strand_id
1 'polypeptide(L)'
;MLTREVMGWIALSILWVNALLVAAAALKDLGTLTRQERALGPFRRARVLRGDGRGGAFAGHRVEQVGRAAAENGKREAIVFHDRSYGGELYGGAVALDEGGEEVRVEPAIESEIWVSVEEQAQRAVCPSEARFDEAYPHARKARGYSRTVEVPVEAGSMVWLGGETPSAPRLVATLDPRGVIRSRAVQCAVFAALTLVAAAGCTAVALWPPVFGTVSTLGGLLCLGYFLGVQPLGVTVRNAVRLPSQRILRGTWERRAENAPDPAATR
;
A
#
# COMPACT_ATOMS: atom_id res chain seq x y z
N MET A 1 45.25 7.01 18.23
CA MET A 1 44.82 6.60 16.88
C MET A 1 44.17 5.23 16.99
N LEU A 2 42.96 5.04 16.48
CA LEU A 2 42.30 3.72 16.49
C LEU A 2 43.00 2.79 15.49
N THR A 3 43.27 1.54 15.88
CA THR A 3 43.82 0.54 14.96
C THR A 3 42.77 0.15 13.92
N ARG A 4 43.22 -0.34 12.75
CA ARG A 4 42.32 -0.79 11.66
C ARG A 4 41.35 -1.88 12.13
N GLU A 5 41.82 -2.75 13.02
CA GLU A 5 41.00 -3.79 13.65
C GLU A 5 39.87 -3.21 14.48
N VAL A 6 40.16 -2.24 15.36
CA VAL A 6 39.13 -1.61 16.19
C VAL A 6 38.10 -0.87 15.31
N MET A 7 38.55 -0.18 14.26
CA MET A 7 37.62 0.45 13.31
C MET A 7 36.72 -0.58 12.59
N GLY A 8 37.27 -1.74 12.20
CA GLY A 8 36.51 -2.83 11.58
C GLY A 8 35.44 -3.39 12.51
N TRP A 9 35.80 -3.65 13.78
CA TRP A 9 34.84 -4.12 14.79
C TRP A 9 33.72 -3.11 15.03
N ILE A 10 34.04 -1.82 15.13
CA ILE A 10 33.04 -0.76 15.29
C ILE A 10 32.10 -0.72 14.07
N ALA A 11 32.66 -0.77 12.85
CA ALA A 11 31.86 -0.75 11.63
C ALA A 11 30.91 -1.96 11.53
N LEU A 12 31.41 -3.17 11.84
CA LEU A 12 30.57 -4.38 11.88
C LEU A 12 29.50 -4.29 12.96
N SER A 13 29.81 -3.70 14.11
CA SER A 13 28.83 -3.51 15.19
C SER A 13 27.70 -2.59 14.74
N ILE A 14 28.02 -1.47 14.06
CA ILE A 14 27.03 -0.55 13.49
C ILE A 14 26.15 -1.25 12.44
N LEU A 15 26.77 -2.03 11.55
CA LEU A 15 26.07 -2.83 10.54
C LEU A 15 25.03 -3.75 11.18
N TRP A 16 25.44 -4.52 12.19
CA TRP A 16 24.57 -5.48 12.87
C TRP A 16 23.44 -4.80 13.65
N VAL A 17 23.73 -3.70 14.36
CA VAL A 17 22.68 -2.92 15.02
C VAL A 17 21.64 -2.44 14.01
N ASN A 18 22.08 -1.92 12.85
CA ASN A 18 21.16 -1.49 11.81
C ASN A 18 20.32 -2.66 11.24
N ALA A 19 20.95 -3.79 10.92
CA ALA A 19 20.28 -4.98 10.42
C ALA A 19 19.21 -5.49 11.39
N LEU A 20 19.54 -5.54 12.69
CA LEU A 20 18.62 -5.97 13.74
C LEU A 20 17.44 -5.00 13.89
N LEU A 21 17.67 -3.69 13.82
CA LEU A 21 16.59 -2.69 13.87
C LEU A 21 15.63 -2.80 12.68
N VAL A 22 16.16 -3.02 11.48
CA VAL A 22 15.33 -3.22 10.27
C VAL A 22 14.51 -4.51 10.38
N ALA A 23 15.13 -5.62 10.80
CA ALA A 23 14.42 -6.88 11.00
C ALA A 23 13.34 -6.76 12.09
N ALA A 24 13.64 -6.09 13.21
CA ALA A 24 12.70 -5.85 14.29
C ALA A 24 11.49 -5.01 13.83
N ALA A 25 11.70 -4.00 12.97
CA ALA A 25 10.62 -3.22 12.40
C ALA A 25 9.69 -4.08 11.54
N ALA A 26 10.23 -4.96 10.69
CA ALA A 26 9.42 -5.88 9.89
C ALA A 26 8.63 -6.88 10.74
N LEU A 27 9.23 -7.39 11.82
CA LEU A 27 8.54 -8.27 12.77
C LEU A 27 7.45 -7.53 13.57
N LYS A 28 7.64 -6.24 13.87
CA LYS A 28 6.59 -5.40 14.46
C LYS A 28 5.39 -5.23 13.52
N ASP A 29 5.64 -5.03 12.22
CA ASP A 29 4.59 -4.95 11.21
C ASP A 29 3.83 -6.28 11.10
N LEU A 30 4.54 -7.42 11.11
CA LEU A 30 3.94 -8.76 11.19
C LEU A 30 3.03 -8.92 12.43
N GLY A 31 3.51 -8.51 13.61
CA GLY A 31 2.71 -8.53 14.83
C GLY A 31 1.49 -7.59 14.80
N THR A 32 1.54 -6.54 13.98
CA THR A 32 0.41 -5.62 13.78
C THR A 32 -0.64 -6.26 12.86
N LEU A 33 -0.20 -6.87 11.75
CA LEU A 33 -1.07 -7.58 10.81
C LEU A 33 -1.83 -8.73 11.48
N THR A 34 -1.15 -9.53 12.31
CA THR A 34 -1.79 -10.65 13.03
C THR A 34 -2.79 -10.18 14.09
N ARG A 35 -2.52 -9.05 14.76
CA ARG A 35 -3.49 -8.42 15.68
C ARG A 35 -4.71 -7.88 14.94
N GLN A 36 -4.50 -7.25 13.78
CA GLN A 36 -5.58 -6.75 12.93
C GLN A 36 -6.45 -7.90 12.41
N GLU A 37 -5.86 -9.02 11.98
CA GLU A 37 -6.62 -10.20 11.55
C GLU A 37 -7.58 -10.69 12.63
N ARG A 38 -7.11 -10.79 13.87
CA ARG A 38 -7.94 -11.20 15.01
C ARG A 38 -9.04 -10.19 15.33
N ALA A 39 -8.74 -8.89 15.21
CA ALA A 39 -9.70 -7.82 15.51
C ALA A 39 -10.79 -7.65 14.44
N LEU A 40 -10.47 -7.97 13.18
CA LEU A 40 -11.38 -7.88 12.04
C LEU A 40 -12.09 -9.22 11.76
N GLY A 41 -11.60 -10.34 12.29
CA GLY A 41 -12.25 -11.64 12.15
C GLY A 41 -13.42 -11.83 13.14
N PRO A 42 -14.21 -12.91 12.97
CA PRO A 42 -14.20 -13.86 11.86
C PRO A 42 -14.64 -13.24 10.53
N PHE A 43 -14.29 -13.87 9.40
CA PHE A 43 -14.64 -13.42 8.05
C PHE A 43 -15.69 -14.34 7.43
N ARG A 44 -16.75 -13.75 6.87
CA ARG A 44 -17.83 -14.46 6.18
C ARG A 44 -18.00 -13.90 4.78
N ARG A 45 -18.25 -14.76 3.80
CA ARG A 45 -18.47 -14.34 2.42
C ARG A 45 -19.95 -14.06 2.19
N ALA A 46 -20.23 -13.01 1.42
CA ALA A 46 -21.58 -12.57 1.11
C ALA A 46 -21.66 -11.94 -0.27
N ARG A 47 -22.87 -11.85 -0.81
CA ARG A 47 -23.20 -11.04 -1.99
C ARG A 47 -24.01 -9.83 -1.56
N VAL A 48 -23.63 -8.65 -2.01
CA VAL A 48 -24.41 -7.43 -1.79
C VAL A 48 -25.70 -7.52 -2.61
N LEU A 49 -26.85 -7.44 -1.95
CA LEU A 49 -28.16 -7.41 -2.62
C LEU A 49 -28.59 -5.98 -2.90
N ARG A 50 -28.39 -5.08 -1.93
CA ARG A 50 -28.78 -3.68 -2.00
C ARG A 50 -27.89 -2.84 -1.10
N GLY A 51 -27.54 -1.64 -1.54
CA GLY A 51 -26.90 -0.62 -0.72
C GLY A 51 -27.86 0.55 -0.43
N ASP A 52 -27.71 1.16 0.74
CA ASP A 52 -28.50 2.31 1.18
C ASP A 52 -27.83 3.68 0.88
N GLY A 53 -26.59 3.66 0.37
CA GLY A 53 -25.82 4.85 0.03
C GLY A 53 -26.20 5.50 -1.31
N ARG A 54 -25.53 6.62 -1.63
CA ARG A 54 -25.73 7.34 -2.89
C ARG A 54 -25.48 6.41 -4.09
N GLY A 55 -26.42 6.39 -5.03
CA GLY A 55 -26.32 5.52 -6.21
C GLY A 55 -26.49 4.03 -5.90
N GLY A 56 -27.05 3.67 -4.73
CA GLY A 56 -27.21 2.28 -4.31
C GLY A 56 -25.93 1.62 -3.79
N ALA A 57 -24.92 2.42 -3.43
CA ALA A 57 -23.67 1.94 -2.86
C ALA A 57 -23.91 1.34 -1.45
N PHE A 58 -23.33 0.18 -1.19
CA PHE A 58 -23.37 -0.49 0.11
C PHE A 58 -22.28 0.05 1.05
N ALA A 59 -21.10 0.31 0.52
CA ALA A 59 -19.98 0.93 1.23
C ALA A 59 -19.15 1.78 0.27
N GLY A 60 -18.28 2.64 0.81
CA GLY A 60 -17.39 3.49 0.03
C GLY A 60 -16.01 3.59 0.67
N HIS A 61 -14.96 3.30 -0.10
CA HIS A 61 -13.60 3.69 0.27
C HIS A 61 -13.30 5.07 -0.30
N ARG A 62 -12.85 6.00 0.54
CA ARG A 62 -12.61 7.40 0.19
C ARG A 62 -11.14 7.75 0.40
N VAL A 63 -10.53 8.35 -0.62
CA VAL A 63 -9.17 8.89 -0.56
C VAL A 63 -9.21 10.36 -0.93
N GLU A 64 -8.87 11.22 0.02
CA GLU A 64 -8.70 12.65 -0.26
C GLU A 64 -7.31 12.87 -0.86
N GLN A 65 -7.25 13.59 -1.97
CA GLN A 65 -6.01 13.86 -2.68
C GLN A 65 -5.84 15.35 -2.94
N VAL A 66 -4.59 15.79 -2.98
CA VAL A 66 -4.19 17.12 -3.45
C VAL A 66 -3.27 16.98 -4.65
N GLY A 67 -3.73 17.51 -5.78
CA GLY A 67 -3.02 17.59 -7.04
C GLY A 67 -2.16 18.84 -7.14
N ARG A 68 -0.94 18.66 -7.65
CA ARG A 68 0.01 19.72 -7.97
C ARG A 68 0.38 19.66 -9.44
N ALA A 69 0.43 20.82 -10.08
CA ALA A 69 0.91 20.88 -11.45
C ALA A 69 2.39 20.45 -11.48
N ALA A 70 2.69 19.49 -12.35
CA ALA A 70 4.04 19.11 -12.71
C ALA A 70 4.24 19.40 -14.20
N ALA A 71 5.39 19.96 -14.55
CA ALA A 71 5.81 20.08 -15.94
C ALA A 71 6.82 18.98 -16.20
N GLU A 72 6.47 18.00 -17.02
CA GLU A 72 7.45 17.01 -17.48
C GLU A 72 8.24 17.63 -18.63
N ASN A 73 9.48 18.07 -18.34
CA ASN A 73 10.48 18.55 -19.31
C ASN A 73 9.90 19.39 -20.47
N GLY A 74 9.03 20.34 -20.15
CA GLY A 74 8.51 21.34 -21.08
C GLY A 74 7.55 20.85 -22.17
N LYS A 75 7.05 19.59 -22.13
CA LYS A 75 6.18 19.07 -23.21
C LYS A 75 4.82 18.54 -22.78
N ARG A 76 4.61 18.18 -21.51
CA ARG A 76 3.31 17.70 -21.03
C ARG A 76 2.89 18.36 -19.73
N GLU A 77 1.68 18.91 -19.74
CA GLU A 77 1.00 19.36 -18.53
C GLU A 77 0.50 18.13 -17.77
N ALA A 78 0.89 18.02 -16.50
CA ALA A 78 0.43 16.97 -15.62
C ALA A 78 -0.04 17.52 -14.29
N ILE A 79 -0.99 16.82 -13.66
CA ILE A 79 -1.35 17.02 -12.25
C ILE A 79 -0.97 15.75 -11.49
N VAL A 80 0.01 15.87 -10.60
CA VAL A 80 0.46 14.77 -9.73
C VAL A 80 -0.28 14.87 -8.41
N PHE A 81 -0.98 13.81 -8.04
CA PHE A 81 -1.80 13.72 -6.84
C PHE A 81 -1.05 13.05 -5.69
N HIS A 82 -1.14 13.67 -4.52
CA HIS A 82 -0.70 13.11 -3.25
C HIS A 82 -1.89 12.88 -2.34
N ASP A 83 -1.94 11.70 -1.74
CA ASP A 83 -2.98 11.31 -0.78
C ASP A 83 -2.81 12.09 0.52
N ARG A 84 -3.92 12.56 1.08
CA ARG A 84 -3.98 13.36 2.32
C ARG A 84 -4.58 12.57 3.47
N SER A 85 -5.71 11.94 3.23
CA SER A 85 -6.46 11.16 4.21
C SER A 85 -7.13 9.99 3.52
N TYR A 86 -7.45 8.96 4.32
CA TYR A 86 -8.13 7.75 3.89
C TYR A 86 -9.31 7.53 4.83
N GLY A 87 -10.43 7.09 4.28
CA GLY A 87 -11.63 6.82 5.03
C GLY A 87 -12.41 5.66 4.42
N GLY A 88 -13.17 5.00 5.28
CA GLY A 88 -14.14 4.00 4.88
C GLY A 88 -15.48 4.32 5.53
N GLU A 89 -16.55 4.19 4.77
CA GLU A 89 -17.90 4.39 5.26
C GLU A 89 -18.76 3.22 4.80
N LEU A 90 -19.48 2.63 5.75
CA LEU A 90 -20.49 1.62 5.49
C LEU A 90 -21.84 2.34 5.45
N TYR A 91 -22.48 2.35 4.29
CA TYR A 91 -23.76 3.02 4.10
C TYR A 91 -24.93 2.17 4.57
N GLY A 92 -24.71 0.88 4.81
CA GLY A 92 -25.74 -0.09 5.15
C GLY A 92 -26.42 -0.67 3.91
N GLY A 93 -27.36 -1.59 4.15
CA GLY A 93 -28.12 -2.26 3.10
C GLY A 93 -28.45 -3.70 3.45
N ALA A 94 -28.46 -4.56 2.44
CA ALA A 94 -28.75 -5.98 2.58
C ALA A 94 -27.73 -6.82 1.81
N VAL A 95 -27.34 -7.94 2.41
CA VAL A 95 -26.39 -8.91 1.85
C VAL A 95 -26.95 -10.32 2.00
N ALA A 96 -26.70 -11.20 1.05
CA ALA A 96 -26.96 -12.63 1.18
C ALA A 96 -25.67 -13.33 1.60
N LEU A 97 -25.66 -14.02 2.74
CA LEU A 97 -24.51 -14.82 3.17
C LEU A 97 -24.37 -16.06 2.27
N ASP A 98 -23.15 -16.37 1.85
CA ASP A 98 -22.88 -17.58 1.05
C ASP A 98 -23.20 -18.85 1.85
N GLU A 99 -22.96 -18.82 3.16
CA GLU A 99 -23.36 -19.88 4.10
C GLU A 99 -24.83 -19.69 4.48
N GLY A 100 -25.70 -20.54 3.93
CA GLY A 100 -27.13 -20.59 4.28
C GLY A 100 -28.05 -19.69 3.46
N GLY A 101 -27.50 -18.77 2.65
CA GLY A 101 -28.30 -17.89 1.77
C GLY A 101 -29.16 -16.88 2.53
N GLU A 102 -28.96 -16.73 3.84
CA GLU A 102 -29.71 -15.81 4.68
C GLU A 102 -29.45 -14.37 4.25
N GLU A 103 -30.53 -13.62 4.04
CA GLU A 103 -30.47 -12.17 3.85
C GLU A 103 -30.26 -11.50 5.20
N VAL A 104 -29.14 -10.81 5.34
CA VAL A 104 -28.80 -10.04 6.52
C VAL A 104 -28.88 -8.56 6.19
N ARG A 105 -29.64 -7.83 7.01
CA ARG A 105 -29.62 -6.37 7.02
C ARG A 105 -28.35 -5.89 7.72
N VAL A 106 -27.64 -4.99 7.07
CA VAL A 106 -26.41 -4.40 7.57
C VAL A 106 -26.65 -2.95 7.93
N GLU A 107 -26.32 -2.59 9.17
CA GLU A 107 -26.46 -1.24 9.67
C GLU A 107 -25.36 -0.32 9.12
N PRO A 108 -25.66 0.95 8.86
CA PRO A 108 -24.64 1.93 8.50
C PRO A 108 -23.65 2.13 9.64
N ALA A 109 -22.39 2.35 9.29
CA ALA A 109 -21.33 2.64 10.25
C ALA A 109 -20.30 3.61 9.65
N ILE A 110 -19.90 4.57 10.46
CA ILE A 110 -18.81 5.49 10.15
C ILE A 110 -17.52 4.83 10.65
N GLU A 111 -16.42 5.04 9.93
CA GLU A 111 -15.09 4.48 10.25
C GLU A 111 -14.96 2.95 10.10
N SER A 112 -15.83 2.32 9.31
CA SER A 112 -15.64 0.92 8.91
C SER A 112 -14.41 0.76 8.00
N GLU A 113 -13.68 -0.34 8.18
CA GLU A 113 -12.60 -0.70 7.26
C GLU A 113 -13.19 -1.17 5.93
N ILE A 114 -12.91 -0.45 4.84
CA ILE A 114 -13.36 -0.83 3.49
C ILE A 114 -12.15 -1.19 2.64
N TRP A 115 -12.06 -2.45 2.19
CA TRP A 115 -10.95 -2.94 1.38
C TRP A 115 -11.40 -3.23 -0.04
N VAL A 116 -10.95 -2.38 -0.96
CA VAL A 116 -11.19 -2.52 -2.41
C VAL A 116 -9.88 -2.86 -3.13
N SER A 117 -9.99 -3.46 -4.31
CA SER A 117 -8.83 -3.85 -5.12
C SER A 117 -8.03 -2.65 -5.62
N VAL A 118 -6.77 -2.88 -6.01
CA VAL A 118 -5.92 -1.80 -6.56
C VAL A 118 -6.47 -1.33 -7.89
N GLU A 119 -6.98 -2.29 -8.66
CA GLU A 119 -7.54 -2.09 -9.98
C GLU A 119 -8.79 -1.21 -9.91
N GLU A 120 -9.71 -1.49 -8.99
CA GLU A 120 -10.90 -0.66 -8.75
C GLU A 120 -10.53 0.76 -8.30
N GLN A 121 -9.56 0.90 -7.39
CA GLN A 121 -9.08 2.22 -6.96
C GLN A 121 -8.44 3.00 -8.11
N ALA A 122 -7.58 2.34 -8.89
CA ALA A 122 -6.89 2.97 -10.02
C ALA A 122 -7.87 3.43 -11.09
N GLN A 123 -8.88 2.61 -11.42
CA GLN A 123 -9.93 2.97 -12.37
C GLN A 123 -10.70 4.23 -11.95
N ARG A 124 -11.06 4.34 -10.67
CA ARG A 124 -11.76 5.52 -10.13
C ARG A 124 -10.85 6.75 -10.03
N ALA A 125 -9.53 6.57 -9.96
CA ALA A 125 -8.57 7.66 -9.90
C ALA A 125 -8.27 8.32 -11.27
N VAL A 126 -8.62 7.67 -12.39
CA VAL A 126 -8.41 8.17 -13.75
C VAL A 126 -9.08 9.54 -13.95
N CYS A 127 -8.49 10.37 -14.82
CA CYS A 127 -9.08 11.65 -15.19
C CYS A 127 -10.42 11.42 -15.91
N PRO A 128 -11.55 11.96 -15.41
CA PRO A 128 -12.86 11.68 -16.00
C PRO A 128 -12.99 12.22 -17.44
N SER A 129 -12.37 13.36 -17.73
CA SER A 129 -12.41 14.02 -19.03
C SER A 129 -11.33 15.11 -19.13
N GLU A 130 -11.01 15.50 -20.37
CA GLU A 130 -10.09 16.62 -20.64
C GLU A 130 -10.64 17.95 -20.10
N ALA A 131 -11.95 18.20 -20.24
CA ALA A 131 -12.59 19.37 -19.65
C ALA A 131 -12.39 19.44 -18.13
N ARG A 132 -12.41 18.28 -17.44
CA ARG A 132 -12.16 18.23 -15.99
C ARG A 132 -10.70 18.50 -15.66
N PHE A 133 -9.77 18.08 -16.53
CA PHE A 133 -8.36 18.44 -16.41
C PHE A 133 -8.17 19.96 -16.55
N ASP A 134 -8.74 20.55 -17.59
CA ASP A 134 -8.65 21.99 -17.87
C ASP A 134 -9.19 22.84 -16.74
N GLU A 135 -10.28 22.41 -16.12
CA GLU A 135 -10.83 23.06 -14.94
C GLU A 135 -9.89 22.93 -13.74
N ALA A 136 -9.30 21.75 -13.51
CA ALA A 136 -8.46 21.47 -12.35
C ALA A 136 -7.06 22.09 -12.44
N TYR A 137 -6.48 22.18 -13.64
CA TYR A 137 -5.07 22.55 -13.85
C TYR A 137 -4.71 23.95 -13.31
N PRO A 138 -5.51 25.02 -13.54
CA PRO A 138 -5.27 26.34 -12.95
C PRO A 138 -5.23 26.32 -11.41
N HIS A 139 -6.01 25.46 -10.76
CA HIS A 139 -5.97 25.29 -9.31
C HIS A 139 -4.73 24.52 -8.85
N ALA A 140 -4.33 23.48 -9.60
CA ALA A 140 -3.15 22.67 -9.31
C ALA A 140 -1.84 23.47 -9.37
N ARG A 141 -1.78 24.55 -10.16
CA ARG A 141 -0.64 25.49 -10.24
C ARG A 141 -0.49 26.39 -9.00
N LYS A 142 -1.56 26.59 -8.22
CA LYS A 142 -1.54 27.47 -7.05
C LYS A 142 -0.89 26.79 -5.85
N ALA A 143 -0.42 27.58 -4.87
CA ALA A 143 0.18 27.08 -3.64
C ALA A 143 -0.75 26.18 -2.79
N ARG A 144 -2.08 26.27 -2.94
CA ARG A 144 -3.05 25.35 -2.31
C ARG A 144 -3.21 24.01 -3.05
N GLY A 145 -3.05 24.01 -4.37
CA GLY A 145 -3.26 22.84 -5.23
C GLY A 145 -4.74 22.61 -5.53
N TYR A 146 -5.01 21.52 -6.24
CA TYR A 146 -6.38 21.07 -6.57
C TYR A 146 -6.76 19.89 -5.68
N SER A 147 -7.77 20.05 -4.83
CA SER A 147 -8.26 18.98 -3.96
C SER A 147 -9.33 18.14 -4.66
N ARG A 148 -9.30 16.83 -4.48
CA ARG A 148 -10.37 15.91 -4.91
C ARG A 148 -10.55 14.79 -3.89
N THR A 149 -11.71 14.14 -3.95
CA THR A 149 -11.95 12.88 -3.24
C THR A 149 -12.18 11.80 -4.28
N VAL A 150 -11.38 10.74 -4.23
CA VAL A 150 -11.60 9.53 -5.01
C VAL A 150 -12.44 8.59 -4.15
N GLU A 151 -13.65 8.30 -4.60
CA GLU A 151 -14.55 7.36 -3.94
C GLU A 151 -14.67 6.09 -4.78
N VAL A 152 -14.46 4.94 -4.12
CA VAL A 152 -14.62 3.62 -4.71
C VAL A 152 -15.81 2.94 -4.04
N PRO A 153 -16.99 2.95 -4.68
CA PRO A 153 -18.18 2.35 -4.11
C PRO A 153 -18.13 0.82 -4.23
N VAL A 154 -18.68 0.14 -3.23
CA VAL A 154 -19.06 -1.27 -3.29
C VAL A 154 -20.54 -1.31 -3.68
N GLU A 155 -20.84 -1.83 -4.86
CA GLU A 155 -22.18 -1.76 -5.45
C GLU A 155 -22.95 -3.08 -5.27
N ALA A 156 -24.27 -3.04 -5.47
CA ALA A 156 -25.10 -4.24 -5.50
C ALA A 156 -24.59 -5.27 -6.53
N GLY A 157 -24.72 -6.56 -6.20
CA GLY A 157 -24.16 -7.68 -6.97
C GLY A 157 -22.71 -8.04 -6.64
N SER A 158 -21.97 -7.16 -5.96
CA SER A 158 -20.57 -7.41 -5.58
C SER A 158 -20.46 -8.58 -4.59
N MET A 159 -19.44 -9.41 -4.77
CA MET A 159 -19.03 -10.40 -3.77
C MET A 159 -18.12 -9.73 -2.75
N VAL A 160 -18.43 -9.87 -1.47
CA VAL A 160 -17.71 -9.24 -0.37
C VAL A 160 -17.41 -10.22 0.75
N TRP A 161 -16.40 -9.89 1.54
CA TRP A 161 -16.12 -10.47 2.84
C TRP A 161 -16.53 -9.49 3.93
N LEU A 162 -17.33 -9.97 4.87
CA LEU A 162 -17.73 -9.26 6.06
C LEU A 162 -16.86 -9.74 7.22
N GLY A 163 -16.16 -8.82 7.87
CA GLY A 163 -15.34 -9.10 9.04
C GLY A 163 -15.95 -8.53 10.31
N GLY A 164 -15.93 -9.32 11.38
CA GLY A 164 -16.42 -8.94 12.71
C GLY A 164 -17.26 -10.06 13.33
N GLU A 165 -17.67 -9.88 14.58
CA GLU A 165 -18.45 -10.87 15.31
C GLU A 165 -19.85 -11.05 14.71
N THR A 166 -20.47 -9.95 14.29
CA THR A 166 -21.84 -9.91 13.76
C THR A 166 -21.86 -9.42 12.31
N PRO A 167 -22.48 -10.17 11.37
CA PRO A 167 -22.56 -9.74 9.97
C PRO A 167 -23.43 -8.51 9.74
N SER A 168 -24.37 -8.22 10.65
CA SER A 168 -25.23 -7.04 10.60
C SER A 168 -24.51 -5.74 11.00
N ALA A 169 -23.35 -5.84 11.65
CA ALA A 169 -22.52 -4.70 12.03
C ALA A 169 -21.03 -5.01 11.79
N PRO A 170 -20.64 -5.24 10.52
CA PRO A 170 -19.28 -5.65 10.20
C PRO A 170 -18.31 -4.50 10.44
N ARG A 171 -17.15 -4.83 11.03
CA ARG A 171 -16.01 -3.91 11.17
C ARG A 171 -15.23 -3.76 9.87
N LEU A 172 -15.29 -4.77 9.00
CA LEU A 172 -14.62 -4.82 7.70
C LEU A 172 -15.61 -5.21 6.61
N VAL A 173 -15.55 -4.50 5.48
CA VAL A 173 -16.12 -4.95 4.20
C VAL A 173 -15.00 -4.98 3.17
N ALA A 174 -14.76 -6.14 2.55
CA ALA A 174 -13.68 -6.32 1.58
C ALA A 174 -14.16 -6.96 0.28
N THR A 175 -13.81 -6.41 -0.89
CA THR A 175 -14.01 -7.07 -2.20
C THR A 175 -12.92 -8.11 -2.51
N LEU A 176 -11.91 -8.22 -1.65
CA LEU A 176 -10.80 -9.16 -1.71
C LEU A 176 -10.85 -10.12 -0.52
N ASP A 177 -10.24 -11.31 -0.64
CA ASP A 177 -10.06 -12.22 0.50
C ASP A 177 -9.13 -11.60 1.56
N PRO A 178 -9.66 -11.22 2.74
CA PRO A 178 -8.87 -10.57 3.77
C PRO A 178 -7.79 -11.48 4.35
N ARG A 179 -8.06 -12.80 4.47
CA ARG A 179 -7.08 -13.76 5.01
C ARG A 179 -5.90 -13.91 4.06
N GLY A 180 -6.16 -14.12 2.77
CA GLY A 180 -5.13 -14.21 1.75
C GLY A 180 -4.25 -12.96 1.70
N VAL A 181 -4.88 -11.79 1.77
CA VAL A 181 -4.20 -10.48 1.76
C VAL A 181 -3.31 -10.29 3.00
N ILE A 182 -3.82 -10.55 4.21
CA ILE A 182 -3.03 -10.43 5.45
C ILE A 182 -1.88 -11.44 5.45
N ARG A 183 -2.16 -12.71 5.10
CA ARG A 183 -1.16 -13.77 5.07
C ARG A 183 -0.02 -13.47 4.09
N SER A 184 -0.34 -13.00 2.89
CA SER A 184 0.67 -12.63 1.89
C SER A 184 1.63 -11.58 2.43
N ARG A 185 1.11 -10.53 3.08
CA ARG A 185 1.91 -9.45 3.67
C ARG A 185 2.69 -9.90 4.90
N ALA A 186 2.08 -10.73 5.74
CA ALA A 186 2.76 -11.35 6.89
C ALA A 186 3.98 -12.17 6.44
N VAL A 187 3.83 -12.97 5.38
CA VAL A 187 4.94 -13.73 4.78
C VAL A 187 6.01 -12.78 4.23
N GLN A 188 5.63 -11.70 3.52
CA GLN A 188 6.59 -10.71 3.03
C GLN A 188 7.41 -10.08 4.17
N CYS A 189 6.78 -9.69 5.29
CA CYS A 189 7.49 -9.18 6.46
C CYS A 189 8.47 -10.21 7.04
N ALA A 190 8.03 -11.46 7.21
CA ALA A 190 8.86 -12.52 7.79
C ALA A 190 10.06 -12.87 6.89
N VAL A 191 9.82 -13.02 5.58
CA VAL A 191 10.88 -13.29 4.59
C VAL A 191 11.86 -12.12 4.54
N PHE A 192 11.38 -10.88 4.52
CA PHE A 192 12.26 -9.71 4.51
C PHE A 192 13.13 -9.63 5.76
N ALA A 193 12.57 -9.87 6.95
CA ALA A 193 13.35 -9.92 8.20
C ALA A 193 14.44 -11.00 8.15
N ALA A 194 14.09 -12.22 7.69
CA ALA A 194 15.06 -13.31 7.56
C ALA A 194 16.17 -12.99 6.55
N LEU A 195 15.81 -12.53 5.35
CA LEU A 195 16.78 -12.17 4.30
C LEU A 195 17.70 -11.04 4.74
N THR A 196 17.18 -10.05 5.48
CA THR A 196 17.98 -8.95 6.04
C THR A 196 19.10 -9.48 6.92
N LEU A 197 18.80 -10.44 7.82
CA LEU A 197 19.79 -11.02 8.72
C LEU A 197 20.77 -11.95 8.00
N VAL A 198 20.27 -12.79 7.09
CA VAL A 198 21.10 -13.72 6.29
C VAL A 198 22.10 -12.93 5.42
N ALA A 199 21.66 -11.85 4.78
CA ALA A 199 22.53 -11.00 3.98
C ALA A 199 23.60 -10.30 4.83
N ALA A 200 23.25 -9.77 6.00
CA ALA A 200 24.22 -9.18 6.93
C ALA A 200 25.26 -10.21 7.41
N ALA A 201 24.82 -11.42 7.74
CA ALA A 201 25.69 -12.53 8.10
C ALA A 201 26.65 -12.90 6.95
N GLY A 202 26.11 -13.01 5.73
CA GLY A 202 26.91 -13.30 4.53
C GLY A 202 27.97 -12.24 4.26
N CYS A 203 27.61 -10.95 4.31
CA CYS A 203 28.56 -9.86 4.13
C CYS A 203 29.65 -9.88 5.23
N THR A 204 29.25 -10.12 6.49
CA THR A 204 30.19 -10.25 7.62
C THR A 204 31.15 -11.42 7.42
N ALA A 205 30.67 -12.58 6.98
CA ALA A 205 31.49 -13.76 6.74
C ALA A 205 32.56 -13.51 5.66
N VAL A 206 32.18 -12.83 4.56
CA VAL A 206 33.13 -12.44 3.50
C VAL A 206 34.14 -11.40 4.02
N ALA A 207 33.67 -10.43 4.82
CA ALA A 207 34.53 -9.38 5.39
C ALA A 207 35.58 -9.95 6.36
N LEU A 208 35.26 -11.04 7.06
CA LEU A 208 36.16 -11.71 8.00
C LEU A 208 36.99 -12.84 7.35
N TRP A 209 36.89 -13.05 6.04
CA TRP A 209 37.59 -14.13 5.35
C TRP A 209 39.12 -13.94 5.38
N PRO A 210 39.90 -14.95 5.82
CA PRO A 210 41.36 -14.84 5.86
C PRO A 210 42.02 -14.72 4.47
N PRO A 211 43.10 -13.93 4.32
CA PRO A 211 43.68 -13.06 5.34
C PRO A 211 42.79 -11.82 5.59
N VAL A 212 42.60 -11.48 6.86
CA VAL A 212 41.85 -10.28 7.26
C VAL A 212 42.59 -9.05 6.69
N PHE A 213 41.84 -8.12 6.08
CA PHE A 213 42.39 -7.02 5.26
C PHE A 213 43.08 -7.43 3.94
N GLY A 214 42.93 -8.68 3.50
CA GLY A 214 43.24 -9.09 2.13
C GLY A 214 42.17 -8.65 1.12
N THR A 215 42.34 -9.04 -0.15
CA THR A 215 41.42 -8.66 -1.23
C THR A 215 39.99 -9.11 -0.96
N VAL A 216 39.78 -10.37 -0.52
CA VAL A 216 38.45 -10.92 -0.24
C VAL A 216 37.78 -10.19 0.94
N SER A 217 38.52 -9.99 2.04
CA SER A 217 38.05 -9.22 3.20
C SER A 217 37.69 -7.78 2.82
N THR A 218 38.48 -7.13 1.95
CA THR A 218 38.21 -5.78 1.45
C THR A 218 36.93 -5.72 0.61
N LEU A 219 36.72 -6.70 -0.27
CA LEU A 219 35.46 -6.85 -1.01
C LEU A 219 34.27 -7.07 -0.06
N GLY A 220 34.45 -7.88 0.99
CA GLY A 220 33.45 -8.04 2.04
C GLY A 220 33.11 -6.73 2.75
N GLY A 221 34.10 -5.90 3.06
CA GLY A 221 33.88 -4.56 3.60
C GLY A 221 33.05 -3.66 2.67
N LEU A 222 33.33 -3.70 1.36
CA LEU A 222 32.53 -3.00 0.34
C LEU A 222 31.09 -3.54 0.26
N LEU A 223 30.89 -4.86 0.36
CA LEU A 223 29.57 -5.48 0.42
C LEU A 223 28.80 -5.05 1.66
N CYS A 224 29.44 -4.99 2.84
CA CYS A 224 28.83 -4.46 4.07
C CYS A 224 28.36 -3.01 3.89
N LEU A 225 29.16 -2.17 3.24
CA LEU A 225 28.77 -0.78 2.94
C LEU A 225 27.58 -0.73 1.97
N GLY A 226 27.61 -1.51 0.89
CA GLY A 226 26.52 -1.61 -0.07
C GLY A 226 25.21 -2.08 0.58
N TYR A 227 25.29 -3.09 1.44
CA TYR A 227 24.15 -3.57 2.23
C TYR A 227 23.60 -2.46 3.13
N PHE A 228 24.46 -1.77 3.89
CA PHE A 228 24.04 -0.72 4.82
C PHE A 228 23.27 0.41 4.12
N LEU A 229 23.73 0.80 2.94
CA LEU A 229 23.06 1.83 2.12
C LEU A 229 21.77 1.31 1.46
N GLY A 230 21.75 0.05 1.02
CA GLY A 230 20.62 -0.52 0.28
C GLY A 230 19.45 -1.01 1.13
N VAL A 231 19.72 -1.44 2.38
CA VAL A 231 18.68 -2.08 3.21
C VAL A 231 17.58 -1.11 3.65
N GLN A 232 17.90 0.17 3.85
CA GLN A 232 16.94 1.20 4.27
C GLN A 232 15.88 1.51 3.21
N PRO A 233 16.21 1.86 1.95
CA PRO A 233 15.20 2.09 0.91
C PRO A 233 14.41 0.82 0.58
N LEU A 234 15.04 -0.36 0.67
CA LEU A 234 14.34 -1.62 0.52
C LEU A 234 13.32 -1.84 1.64
N GLY A 235 13.69 -1.54 2.89
CA GLY A 235 12.77 -1.57 4.03
C GLY A 235 11.57 -0.64 3.86
N VAL A 236 11.77 0.57 3.32
CA VAL A 236 10.66 1.48 2.99
C VAL A 236 9.75 0.90 1.90
N THR A 237 10.34 0.23 0.90
CA THR A 237 9.59 -0.42 -0.19
C THR A 237 8.72 -1.55 0.35
N VAL A 238 9.30 -2.42 1.17
CA VAL A 238 8.57 -3.52 1.83
C VAL A 238 7.48 -2.96 2.74
N ARG A 239 7.79 -1.97 3.58
CA ARG A 239 6.81 -1.31 4.45
C ARG A 239 5.61 -0.77 3.67
N ASN A 240 5.83 -0.20 2.49
CA ASN A 240 4.74 0.28 1.63
C ASN A 240 3.96 -0.85 0.98
N ALA A 241 4.62 -1.94 0.59
CA ALA A 241 3.98 -3.12 0.01
C ALA A 241 3.06 -3.87 1.00
N VAL A 242 3.45 -3.90 2.28
CA VAL A 242 2.70 -4.60 3.35
C VAL A 242 1.59 -3.76 3.99
N ARG A 243 1.35 -2.53 3.53
CA ARG A 243 0.22 -1.72 4.01
C ARG A 243 -1.11 -2.38 3.68
N LEU A 244 -2.07 -2.26 4.60
CA LEU A 244 -3.45 -2.69 4.38
C LEU A 244 -4.12 -1.97 3.20
N PRO A 245 -5.12 -2.55 2.51
CA PRO A 245 -5.74 -1.95 1.35
C PRO A 245 -6.35 -0.58 1.66
N SER A 246 -6.90 -0.40 2.87
CA SER A 246 -7.45 0.87 3.36
C SER A 246 -6.40 1.97 3.60
N GLN A 247 -5.13 1.60 3.74
CA GLN A 247 -4.01 2.52 3.99
C GLN A 247 -3.02 2.58 2.82
N ARG A 248 -3.35 1.90 1.73
CA ARG A 248 -2.48 1.83 0.55
C ARG A 248 -2.49 3.18 -0.14
N ILE A 249 -1.30 3.63 -0.52
CA ILE A 249 -1.14 4.89 -1.23
C ILE A 249 -1.64 4.67 -2.66
N LEU A 250 -2.69 5.37 -3.04
CA LEU A 250 -3.28 5.34 -4.37
C LEU A 250 -2.42 6.14 -5.34
N ARG A 251 -2.03 7.36 -4.95
CA ARG A 251 -1.43 8.37 -5.83
C ARG A 251 -2.25 8.56 -7.12
N GLY A 252 -1.71 9.28 -8.08
CA GLY A 252 -2.30 9.38 -9.40
C GLY A 252 -1.65 10.50 -10.18
N THR A 253 -1.67 10.36 -11.50
CA THR A 253 -1.27 11.43 -12.40
C THR A 253 -2.39 11.61 -13.40
N TRP A 254 -2.81 12.85 -13.60
CA TRP A 254 -3.56 13.22 -14.80
C TRP A 254 -2.57 13.85 -15.77
N GLU A 255 -2.54 13.36 -16.99
CA GLU A 255 -1.73 13.92 -18.08
C GLU A 255 -2.67 14.50 -19.13
N ARG A 256 -2.36 15.69 -19.63
CA ARG A 256 -3.03 16.19 -20.83
C ARG A 256 -2.66 15.28 -21.99
N ARG A 257 -3.67 14.75 -22.68
CA ARG A 257 -3.46 13.96 -23.89
C ARG A 257 -2.75 14.86 -24.91
N ALA A 258 -1.64 14.40 -25.49
CA ALA A 258 -0.98 15.16 -26.53
C ALA A 258 -1.93 15.25 -27.74
N GLU A 259 -2.14 16.47 -28.25
CA GLU A 259 -3.04 16.80 -29.37
C GLU A 259 -2.77 15.96 -30.65
N ASN A 260 -1.59 15.34 -30.75
CA ASN A 260 -1.14 14.54 -31.90
C ASN A 260 -0.96 13.03 -31.59
N ALA A 261 -1.49 12.51 -30.48
CA ALA A 261 -1.46 11.06 -30.27
C ALA A 261 -2.46 10.39 -31.24
N PRO A 262 -2.01 9.48 -32.13
CA PRO A 262 -2.93 8.79 -33.04
C PRO A 262 -4.01 8.08 -32.23
N ASP A 263 -5.26 8.25 -32.65
CA ASP A 263 -6.42 7.64 -32.01
C ASP A 263 -6.22 6.11 -32.03
N PRO A 264 -6.12 5.42 -30.87
CA PRO A 264 -5.98 3.96 -30.85
C PRO A 264 -7.20 3.24 -31.43
N ALA A 265 -8.32 3.94 -31.66
CA ALA A 265 -9.48 3.42 -32.39
C ALA A 265 -9.30 3.43 -33.92
N ALA A 266 -8.35 4.20 -34.47
CA ALA A 266 -8.10 4.29 -35.92
C ALA A 266 -7.26 3.11 -36.47
N THR A 267 -6.83 2.18 -35.62
CA THR A 267 -6.03 1.00 -35.96
C THR A 267 -6.75 -0.34 -35.81
N ARG A 268 -8.09 -0.35 -35.71
CA ARG A 268 -8.91 -1.57 -35.72
C ARG A 268 -9.78 -1.67 -36.96
#